data_AF-J4NVI8-F1
#
_entry.id   AF-J4NVI8-F1
#
_cell.length_a   1.000
_cell.length_b   1.000
_cell.length_c   1.000
_cell.angle_alpha   90.00
_cell.angle_beta   90.00
_cell.angle_gamma   90.00
#
_symmetry.space_group_name_H-M   'P 1'
#
loop_
_entity.id
_entity.type
_entity.pdbx_description
1 polymer ?
#
loop_
_entity_poly.entity_id
_entity_poly.type
_entity_poly.pdbx_seq_one_letter_code
_entity_poly.pdbx_strand_id
1 'polypeptide(L)'
;MAKVINPTKVITGVKTRWSYANVWQAKSINGGTPKFSVSLIIPKSDTKTVTEVKNAIQAAYDEGQSKLKGSSKSVPALSAIKNPLRDGDMERPDDAAYKDSYFINANSATAPGIVDAARNPIIEHS
;
A
#
# COMPACT_ATOMS: atom_id res chain seq x y z
N MET A 1 -26.33 -8.40 7.46
CA MET A 1 -25.70 -7.06 7.56
C MET A 1 -25.19 -6.68 6.18
N ALA A 2 -25.56 -5.51 5.66
CA ALA A 2 -25.01 -5.04 4.39
C ALA A 2 -23.49 -4.87 4.55
N LYS A 3 -22.71 -5.41 3.61
CA LYS A 3 -21.26 -5.24 3.60
C LYS A 3 -20.97 -3.76 3.37
N VAL A 4 -20.54 -3.03 4.41
CA VAL A 4 -20.05 -1.67 4.26
C VAL A 4 -18.83 -1.71 3.34
N ILE A 5 -18.97 -1.16 2.14
CA ILE A 5 -17.88 -1.07 1.17
C ILE A 5 -17.06 0.15 1.55
N ASN A 6 -15.84 -0.07 2.05
CA ASN A 6 -14.87 1.02 2.21
C ASN A 6 -14.13 1.20 0.87
N PRO A 7 -14.36 2.30 0.12
CA PRO A 7 -13.81 2.48 -1.22
C PRO A 7 -12.28 2.67 -1.23
N THR A 8 -11.66 3.00 -0.10
CA THR A 8 -10.20 3.18 0.01
C THR A 8 -9.47 1.94 0.54
N LYS A 9 -10.20 0.87 0.87
CA LYS A 9 -9.64 -0.39 1.36
C LYS A 9 -9.42 -1.37 0.22
N VAL A 10 -8.20 -1.88 0.08
CA VAL A 10 -7.83 -2.93 -0.88
C VAL A 10 -7.26 -4.14 -0.15
N ILE A 11 -7.60 -5.34 -0.62
CA ILE A 11 -6.99 -6.60 -0.20
C ILE A 11 -6.24 -7.13 -1.43
N THR A 12 -4.92 -7.21 -1.35
CA THR A 12 -4.10 -7.61 -2.51
C THR A 12 -4.21 -9.11 -2.80
N GLY A 13 -3.91 -9.49 -4.05
CA GLY A 13 -3.94 -10.89 -4.47
C GLY A 13 -2.89 -11.78 -3.81
N VAL A 14 -3.12 -13.10 -3.83
CA VAL A 14 -2.25 -14.12 -3.19
C VAL A 14 -0.81 -14.16 -3.73
N LYS A 15 -0.56 -13.58 -4.91
CA LYS A 15 0.77 -13.49 -5.51
C LYS A 15 1.54 -12.23 -5.11
N THR A 16 0.99 -11.41 -4.20
CA THR A 16 1.68 -10.23 -3.68
C THR A 16 2.90 -10.67 -2.88
N ARG A 17 4.08 -10.27 -3.33
CA ARG A 17 5.33 -10.56 -2.61
C ARG A 17 5.60 -9.46 -1.59
N TRP A 18 6.06 -9.85 -0.40
CA TRP A 18 6.42 -8.90 0.65
C TRP A 18 7.94 -8.71 0.65
N SER A 19 8.38 -7.46 0.66
CA SER A 19 9.78 -7.06 0.79
C SER A 19 9.93 -6.07 1.95
N TYR A 20 11.09 -6.07 2.60
CA TYR A 20 11.38 -5.24 3.78
C TYR A 20 10.29 -5.33 4.86
N ALA A 21 9.86 -6.54 5.19
CA ALA A 21 8.72 -6.80 6.07
C ALA A 21 9.05 -6.58 7.55
N ASN A 22 8.89 -5.35 8.03
CA ASN A 22 8.96 -4.97 9.44
C ASN A 22 7.57 -5.10 10.08
N VAL A 23 6.98 -6.29 10.03
CA VAL A 23 5.57 -6.53 10.42
C VAL A 23 5.43 -7.08 11.83
N TRP A 24 6.50 -7.69 12.36
CA TRP A 24 6.56 -8.22 13.74
C TRP A 24 7.11 -7.20 14.73
N GLN A 25 8.01 -6.33 14.28
CA GLN A 25 8.64 -5.31 15.11
C GLN A 25 8.68 -4.00 14.32
N ALA A 26 8.25 -2.92 14.97
CA ALA A 26 8.31 -1.59 14.38
C ALA A 26 9.78 -1.16 14.20
N LYS A 27 10.10 -0.58 13.04
CA LYS A 27 11.45 -0.12 12.71
C LYS A 27 11.44 1.36 12.39
N SER A 28 12.46 2.08 12.84
CA SER A 28 12.72 3.45 12.38
C SER A 28 13.36 3.38 10.99
N ILE A 29 12.76 4.09 10.04
CA ILE A 29 13.31 4.25 8.70
C ILE A 29 13.77 5.71 8.58
N ASN A 30 15.05 5.92 8.27
CA ASN A 30 15.68 7.24 8.14
C ASN A 30 15.52 8.16 9.37
N GLY A 31 15.56 7.59 10.58
CA GLY A 31 15.44 8.36 11.83
C GLY A 31 14.03 8.80 12.20
N GLY A 32 13.00 8.36 11.48
CA GLY A 32 11.60 8.65 11.80
C GLY A 32 11.07 7.84 13.00
N THR A 33 9.84 8.15 13.43
CA THR A 33 9.12 7.35 14.45
C THR A 33 9.06 5.89 14.02
N PRO A 34 9.39 4.92 14.90
CA PRO A 34 9.28 3.50 14.59
C PRO A 34 7.88 3.14 14.12
N LYS A 35 7.79 2.44 12.99
CA LYS A 35 6.52 1.95 12.41
C LYS A 35 6.64 0.53 11.94
N PHE A 36 5.52 -0.18 11.97
CA PHE A 36 5.36 -1.40 11.20
C PHE A 36 5.29 -1.03 9.73
N SER A 37 5.97 -1.78 8.87
CA SER A 37 6.04 -1.45 7.45
C SER A 37 6.32 -2.66 6.58
N VAL A 38 5.87 -2.58 5.34
CA VAL A 38 6.12 -3.59 4.32
C VAL A 38 6.08 -2.94 2.93
N SER A 39 6.95 -3.39 2.04
CA SER A 39 6.85 -3.12 0.61
C SER A 39 6.07 -4.25 -0.04
N LEU A 40 4.84 -3.96 -0.46
CA LEU A 40 3.96 -4.89 -1.16
C LEU A 40 4.26 -4.82 -2.65
N ILE A 41 4.84 -5.88 -3.21
CA ILE A 41 5.18 -6.00 -4.63
C ILE A 41 4.04 -6.77 -5.31
N ILE A 42 3.35 -6.08 -6.22
CA ILE A 42 2.14 -6.54 -6.90
C ILE A 42 2.49 -6.78 -8.38
N PRO A 43 2.45 -8.03 -8.88
CA PRO A 43 2.72 -8.30 -10.28
C PRO A 43 1.80 -7.50 -11.20
N LYS A 44 2.33 -6.92 -12.29
CA LYS A 44 1.53 -6.16 -13.28
C LYS A 44 0.44 -7.02 -13.92
N SER A 45 0.63 -8.34 -13.95
CA SER A 45 -0.37 -9.32 -14.40
C SER A 45 -1.59 -9.42 -13.46
N ASP A 46 -1.48 -9.02 -12.19
CA ASP A 46 -2.64 -8.96 -11.27
C ASP A 46 -3.45 -7.68 -11.52
N THR A 47 -4.09 -7.65 -12.69
CA THR A 47 -4.87 -6.50 -13.17
C THR A 47 -6.03 -6.17 -12.24
N LYS A 48 -6.57 -7.16 -11.52
CA LYS A 48 -7.62 -6.97 -10.53
C LYS A 48 -7.12 -6.12 -9.36
N THR A 49 -6.06 -6.56 -8.67
CA THR A 49 -5.49 -5.79 -7.55
C THR A 49 -5.04 -4.41 -8.01
N VAL A 50 -4.38 -4.30 -9.17
CA VAL A 50 -3.91 -3.01 -9.72
C VAL A 50 -5.09 -2.05 -9.96
N THR A 51 -6.20 -2.55 -10.49
CA THR A 51 -7.41 -1.75 -10.74
C THR A 51 -8.06 -1.31 -9.43
N GLU A 52 -8.19 -2.22 -8.46
CA GLU A 52 -8.71 -1.90 -7.12
C GLU A 52 -7.88 -0.82 -6.42
N VAL A 53 -6.55 -0.89 -6.49
CA VAL A 53 -5.65 0.15 -5.96
C VAL A 53 -5.85 1.50 -6.65
N LYS A 54 -5.90 1.52 -7.99
CA LYS A 54 -6.13 2.77 -8.74
C LYS A 54 -7.46 3.42 -8.37
N ASN A 55 -8.52 2.61 -8.24
CA ASN A 55 -9.83 3.08 -7.82
C ASN A 55 -9.83 3.59 -6.37
N ALA A 56 -9.12 2.91 -5.46
CA ALA A 56 -8.98 3.34 -4.07
C ALA A 56 -8.21 4.66 -3.94
N ILE A 57 -7.18 4.87 -4.76
CA ILE A 57 -6.46 6.15 -4.83
C ILE A 57 -7.38 7.27 -5.31
N GLN A 58 -8.18 7.02 -6.36
CA GLN A 58 -9.13 8.00 -6.86
C GLN A 58 -10.18 8.34 -5.80
N ALA A 59 -10.75 7.34 -5.13
CA ALA A 59 -11.71 7.55 -4.05
C ALA A 59 -11.11 8.35 -2.88
N ALA A 60 -9.86 8.07 -2.49
CA ALA A 60 -9.16 8.81 -1.44
C ALA A 60 -8.87 10.27 -1.85
N TYR A 61 -8.55 10.50 -3.13
CA TYR A 61 -8.38 11.83 -3.69
C TYR A 61 -9.70 12.61 -3.63
N ASP A 62 -10.81 12.00 -4.07
CA ASP A 62 -12.14 12.62 -4.09
C ASP A 62 -12.64 12.95 -2.67
N GLU A 63 -12.46 12.04 -1.71
CA GLU A 63 -12.75 12.28 -0.29
C GLU A 63 -11.85 13.39 0.29
N GLY A 64 -10.60 13.47 -0.17
CA GLY A 64 -9.59 14.40 0.31
C GLY A 64 -9.64 15.81 -0.30
N GLN A 65 -10.45 16.06 -1.34
CA GLN A 65 -10.42 17.32 -2.11
C GLN A 65 -10.57 18.57 -1.24
N SER A 66 -11.47 18.53 -0.25
CA SER A 66 -11.69 19.66 0.67
C SER A 66 -10.43 20.00 1.49
N LYS A 67 -9.64 18.99 1.89
CA LYS A 67 -8.37 19.18 2.61
C LYS A 67 -7.27 19.64 1.65
N LEU A 68 -7.22 19.05 0.45
CA LEU A 68 -6.23 19.36 -0.58
C LEU A 68 -6.38 20.79 -1.13
N LYS A 69 -7.61 21.30 -1.17
CA LYS A 69 -7.89 22.69 -1.56
C LYS A 69 -7.24 23.68 -0.58
N GLY A 70 -7.20 23.38 0.71
CA GLY A 70 -6.70 24.30 1.75
C GLY A 70 -7.33 25.68 1.62
N SER A 71 -6.51 26.73 1.56
CA SER A 71 -6.94 28.12 1.27
C SER A 71 -6.94 28.48 -0.22
N SER A 72 -6.53 27.55 -1.10
CA SER A 72 -6.50 27.76 -2.55
C SER A 72 -7.90 27.74 -3.16
N LYS A 73 -8.05 28.31 -4.35
CA LYS A 73 -9.31 28.25 -5.12
C LYS A 73 -9.49 26.92 -5.85
N SER A 74 -8.43 26.18 -6.13
CA SER A 74 -8.45 24.93 -6.90
C SER A 74 -7.78 23.76 -6.18
N VAL A 75 -8.27 22.55 -6.44
CA VAL A 75 -7.65 21.29 -5.98
C VAL A 75 -6.47 20.95 -6.90
N PRO A 76 -5.28 20.59 -6.39
CA PRO A 76 -4.17 20.12 -7.21
C PRO A 76 -4.55 18.86 -7.98
N ALA A 77 -4.10 18.73 -9.24
CA ALA A 77 -4.35 17.52 -10.03
C ALA A 77 -3.76 16.27 -9.35
N LEU A 78 -4.43 15.12 -9.48
CA LEU A 78 -3.97 13.85 -8.90
C LEU A 78 -2.55 13.47 -9.35
N SER A 79 -2.18 13.79 -10.59
CA SER A 79 -0.84 13.55 -11.14
C SER A 79 0.26 14.39 -10.48
N ALA A 80 -0.09 15.52 -9.85
CA ALA A 80 0.85 16.37 -9.11
C ALA A 80 1.04 15.91 -7.65
N ILE A 81 0.24 14.94 -7.19
CA ILE A 81 0.30 14.40 -5.84
C ILE A 81 1.11 13.11 -5.86
N LYS A 82 1.88 12.87 -4.79
CA LYS A 82 2.65 11.65 -4.63
C LYS A 82 1.73 10.43 -4.65
N ASN A 83 1.86 9.63 -5.70
CA ASN A 83 1.07 8.40 -5.87
C ASN A 83 1.70 7.25 -5.06
N PRO A 84 0.92 6.51 -4.24
CA PRO A 84 1.43 5.37 -3.49
C PRO A 84 1.74 4.14 -4.35
N LEU A 85 1.11 3.98 -5.53
CA LEU A 85 1.37 2.90 -6.47
C LEU A 85 2.56 3.27 -7.36
N ARG A 86 3.73 2.71 -7.05
CA ARG A 86 5.02 3.00 -7.72
C ARG A 86 5.33 1.91 -8.74
N ASP A 87 6.06 2.26 -9.81
CA ASP A 87 6.43 1.31 -10.86
C ASP A 87 7.82 0.70 -10.58
N GLY A 88 7.86 -0.63 -10.42
CA GLY A 88 9.08 -1.36 -10.10
C GLY A 88 10.12 -1.33 -11.23
N ASP A 89 9.67 -1.42 -12.48
CA ASP A 89 10.58 -1.42 -13.64
C ASP A 89 11.24 -0.05 -13.84
N MET A 90 10.53 1.04 -13.50
CA MET A 90 11.05 2.39 -13.62
C MET A 90 11.94 2.80 -12.44
N GLU A 91 11.56 2.41 -11.22
CA GLU A 91 12.21 2.92 -10.01
C GLU A 91 13.22 1.95 -9.37
N ARG A 92 13.15 0.68 -9.73
CA ARG A 92 14.02 -0.39 -9.22
C ARG A 92 14.48 -1.30 -10.37
N PRO A 93 15.05 -0.74 -11.46
CA PRO A 93 15.43 -1.52 -12.65
C PRO A 93 16.46 -2.61 -12.34
N ASP A 94 17.30 -2.40 -11.33
CA ASP A 94 18.37 -3.32 -10.94
C ASP A 94 17.93 -4.39 -9.92
N ASP A 95 16.69 -4.33 -9.41
CA ASP A 95 16.17 -5.30 -8.44
C ASP A 95 15.18 -6.25 -9.12
N ALA A 96 15.65 -7.47 -9.37
CA ALA A 96 14.87 -8.53 -10.00
C ALA A 96 13.56 -8.86 -9.25
N ALA A 97 13.44 -8.54 -7.95
CA ALA A 97 12.20 -8.72 -7.22
C ALA A 97 11.09 -7.76 -7.66
N TYR A 98 11.43 -6.60 -8.24
CA TYR A 98 10.50 -5.55 -8.66
C TYR A 98 10.19 -5.57 -10.16
N LYS A 99 10.85 -6.46 -10.92
CA LYS A 99 10.58 -6.64 -12.35
C LYS A 99 9.12 -7.01 -12.62
N ASP A 100 8.55 -6.44 -13.68
CA ASP A 100 7.17 -6.66 -14.15
C ASP A 100 6.13 -6.47 -13.02
N SER A 101 6.42 -5.55 -12.09
CA SER A 101 5.62 -5.35 -10.88
C SER A 101 5.43 -3.87 -10.56
N TYR A 102 4.30 -3.58 -9.91
CA TYR A 102 4.13 -2.36 -9.13
C TYR A 102 4.52 -2.62 -7.68
N PHE A 103 4.75 -1.56 -6.90
CA PHE A 103 4.91 -1.70 -5.46
C PHE A 103 4.27 -0.57 -4.66
N ILE A 104 3.90 -0.88 -3.43
CA ILE A 104 3.34 0.05 -2.45
C ILE A 104 4.08 -0.12 -1.13
N ASN A 105 4.56 0.98 -0.56
CA ASN A 105 5.14 0.98 0.78
C ASN A 105 4.07 1.32 1.82
N ALA A 106 3.51 0.30 2.46
CA ALA A 106 2.51 0.44 3.51
C ALA A 106 3.17 0.58 4.88
N ASN A 107 2.59 1.38 5.77
CA ASN A 107 3.05 1.51 7.16
C ASN A 107 1.90 1.74 8.14
N SER A 108 2.12 1.36 9.40
CA SER A 108 1.19 1.56 10.51
C SER A 108 1.96 1.89 11.80
N ALA A 109 1.36 2.72 12.65
CA ALA A 109 1.86 2.95 14.01
C ALA A 109 1.49 1.79 14.96
N THR A 110 0.46 1.01 14.63
CA THR A 110 -0.02 -0.14 15.39
C THR A 110 0.37 -1.46 14.72
N ALA A 111 0.57 -2.49 15.54
CA ALA A 111 0.91 -3.82 15.04
C ALA A 111 -0.20 -4.38 14.13
N PRO A 112 0.14 -4.90 12.94
CA PRO A 112 -0.83 -5.57 12.08
C PRO A 112 -1.25 -6.92 12.68
N GLY A 113 -2.47 -7.36 12.37
CA GLY A 113 -2.86 -8.76 12.59
C GLY A 113 -2.23 -9.64 11.51
N ILE A 114 -1.46 -10.65 11.91
CA ILE A 114 -0.80 -11.58 11.00
C ILE A 114 -1.32 -12.99 11.29
N VAL A 115 -1.83 -13.65 10.26
CA VAL A 115 -2.48 -14.96 10.37
C VAL A 115 -2.02 -15.91 9.27
N ASP A 116 -2.16 -17.20 9.53
CA ASP A 116 -1.95 -18.26 8.54
C ASP A 116 -3.13 -18.35 7.54
N ALA A 117 -3.05 -19.32 6.62
CA ALA A 117 -4.10 -19.57 5.63
C ALA A 117 -5.45 -20.01 6.25
N ALA A 118 -5.44 -20.57 7.45
CA ALA A 118 -6.64 -20.96 8.20
C ALA A 118 -7.20 -19.82 9.06
N ARG A 119 -6.52 -18.66 9.10
CA ARG A 119 -6.82 -17.47 9.90
C ARG A 119 -6.48 -17.62 11.39
N ASN A 120 -5.54 -18.51 11.72
CA ASN A 120 -4.98 -18.56 13.07
C ASN A 120 -3.85 -17.53 13.21
N PRO A 121 -3.73 -16.85 14.36
CA PRO A 121 -2.57 -16.00 14.64
C PRO A 121 -1.27 -16.78 14.50
N ILE A 122 -0.31 -16.23 13.75
CA ILE A 122 1.05 -16.76 13.69
C ILE A 122 1.80 -16.26 14.93
N ILE A 123 2.37 -17.19 15.70
CA ILE A 123 3.04 -16.91 16.99
C ILE A 123 4.56 -17.14 16.93
N GLU A 124 5.05 -17.83 15.91
CA GLU A 124 6.46 -18.07 15.67
C GLU A 124 6.91 -17.27 14.44
N HIS A 125 7.98 -16.50 14.61
CA HIS A 125 8.47 -15.53 13.62
C HIS A 125 9.89 -15.85 13.12
N SER A 126 10.42 -17.02 13.52
CA SER A 126 11.79 -17.51 13.32
C SER A 126 12.09 -17.84 11.86
#